data_AF-A0A9E1RNZ7-F1
#
_entry.id   AF-A0A9E1RNZ7-F1
#
_cell.length_a   1.000
_cell.length_b   1.000
_cell.length_c   1.000
_cell.angle_alpha   90.00
_cell.angle_beta   90.00
_cell.angle_gamma   90.00
#
_symmetry.space_group_name_H-M   'P 1'
#
loop_
_entity.id
_entity.type
_entity.pdbx_description
1 polymer ?
#
loop_
_entity_poly.entity_id
_entity_poly.type
_entity_poly.pdbx_seq_one_letter_code
_entity_poly.pdbx_strand_id
1 'polypeptide(L)'
;MMTLVDIWGTHFGYFDGKIDLRVDDLSSFATPDCTLTAHAPLWGTKVGAETAVPAPEVRRQLARALKVGRVARDDMHLALHPDRDALALFFRVKARLAFLPITLRTIPLVFVVKATQTDEGLRIRTVDEWAAADPEAARRVLVEHHAWPAETKLEPYVGFGAAS
;
A
#
# COMPACT_ATOMS: atom_id res chain seq x y z
N MET A 1 -9.65 -9.64 5.41
CA MET A 1 -8.58 -8.98 4.63
C MET A 1 -8.93 -7.54 4.26
N MET A 2 -9.97 -7.28 3.45
CA MET A 2 -10.34 -5.91 3.05
C MET A 2 -10.43 -4.91 4.22
N THR A 3 -11.13 -5.28 5.30
CA THR A 3 -11.24 -4.46 6.51
C THR A 3 -9.89 -4.09 7.14
N LEU A 4 -8.90 -5.01 7.14
CA LEU A 4 -7.56 -4.70 7.65
C LEU A 4 -6.87 -3.65 6.77
N VAL A 5 -7.04 -3.77 5.46
CA VAL A 5 -6.44 -2.81 4.53
C VAL A 5 -7.13 -1.45 4.67
N ASP A 6 -8.46 -1.38 4.84
CA ASP A 6 -9.18 -0.12 5.12
C ASP A 6 -8.70 0.56 6.40
N ILE A 7 -8.50 -0.21 7.48
CA ILE A 7 -7.92 0.30 8.73
C ILE A 7 -6.50 0.81 8.48
N TRP A 8 -5.68 0.06 7.75
CA TRP A 8 -4.35 0.51 7.32
C TRP A 8 -4.44 1.84 6.56
N GLY A 9 -5.30 1.95 5.55
CA GLY A 9 -5.52 3.18 4.80
C GLY A 9 -5.89 4.36 5.70
N THR A 10 -6.71 4.13 6.72
CA THR A 10 -7.10 5.15 7.71
C THR A 10 -5.91 5.63 8.52
N HIS A 11 -5.11 4.72 9.06
CA HIS A 11 -3.97 5.05 9.93
C HIS A 11 -2.76 5.61 9.17
N PHE A 12 -2.73 5.47 7.84
CA PHE A 12 -1.66 5.94 6.97
C PHE A 12 -2.10 7.14 6.09
N GLY A 13 -3.27 7.72 6.36
CA GLY A 13 -3.74 8.96 5.73
C GLY A 13 -4.17 8.81 4.27
N TYR A 14 -4.65 7.63 3.88
CA TYR A 14 -4.98 7.34 2.48
C TYR A 14 -6.28 8.00 2.04
N PHE A 15 -7.19 8.26 2.98
CA PHE A 15 -8.50 8.85 2.70
C PHE A 15 -8.49 10.38 2.72
N ASP A 16 -7.81 11.00 3.68
CA ASP A 16 -7.88 12.45 3.91
C ASP A 16 -6.51 13.15 3.94
N GLY A 17 -5.42 12.40 3.72
CA GLY A 17 -4.06 12.93 3.79
C GLY A 17 -3.59 13.29 5.19
N LYS A 18 -4.27 12.83 6.25
CA LYS A 18 -3.91 13.13 7.65
C LYS A 18 -3.53 11.84 8.37
N ILE A 19 -2.52 11.95 9.22
CA ILE A 19 -2.09 10.84 10.10
C ILE A 19 -2.09 11.36 11.53
N ASP A 20 -2.91 10.73 12.40
CA ASP A 20 -2.86 10.98 13.83
C ASP A 20 -1.72 10.19 14.47
N LEU A 21 -0.61 10.87 14.74
CA LEU A 21 0.56 10.28 15.40
C LEU A 21 0.38 10.08 16.91
N ARG A 22 -0.75 10.49 17.51
CA ARG A 22 -1.07 10.16 18.91
C ARG A 22 -1.51 8.71 19.09
N VAL A 23 -1.96 8.07 18.01
CA VAL A 23 -2.19 6.61 17.98
C VAL A 23 -0.84 5.96 17.71
N ASP A 24 -0.28 5.31 18.71
CA ASP A 24 0.99 4.58 18.67
C ASP A 24 0.80 3.07 18.54
N ASP A 25 -0.26 2.54 19.15
CA ASP A 25 -0.63 1.13 19.03
C ASP A 25 -1.33 0.81 17.70
N LEU A 26 -0.72 -0.09 16.92
CA LEU A 26 -1.24 -0.60 15.64
C LEU A 26 -1.69 -2.07 15.76
N SER A 27 -1.63 -2.65 16.97
CA SER A 27 -1.86 -4.06 17.24
C SER A 27 -3.23 -4.55 16.78
N SER A 28 -4.22 -3.68 16.66
CA SER A 28 -5.56 -4.04 16.21
C SER A 28 -5.63 -4.47 14.74
N PHE A 29 -4.62 -4.15 13.93
CA PHE A 29 -4.61 -4.49 12.50
C PHE A 29 -3.25 -4.93 11.92
N ALA A 30 -2.15 -4.72 12.64
CA ALA A 30 -0.81 -5.09 12.21
C ALA A 30 -0.07 -5.91 13.29
N THR A 31 0.84 -6.78 12.88
CA THR A 31 1.75 -7.46 13.81
C THR A 31 2.77 -6.47 14.39
N PRO A 32 3.36 -6.74 15.58
CA PRO A 32 4.37 -5.84 16.17
C PRO A 32 5.61 -5.63 15.29
N ASP A 33 5.95 -6.63 14.47
CA ASP A 33 7.06 -6.64 13.51
C ASP A 33 6.64 -6.22 12.09
N CYS A 34 5.44 -5.64 11.92
CA CYS A 34 4.94 -5.29 10.61
C CYS A 34 5.84 -4.28 9.90
N THR A 35 6.18 -4.58 8.64
CA THR A 35 7.06 -3.74 7.80
C THR A 35 6.40 -3.36 6.49
N LEU A 36 6.89 -2.26 5.91
CA LEU A 36 6.63 -1.90 4.53
C LEU A 36 7.95 -1.78 3.77
N THR A 37 8.00 -2.37 2.59
CA THR A 37 9.18 -2.37 1.70
C THR A 37 8.79 -1.77 0.36
N ALA A 38 9.48 -0.71 -0.05
CA ALA A 38 9.37 -0.19 -1.41
C ALA A 38 10.46 -0.80 -2.28
N HIS A 39 10.06 -1.57 -3.28
CA HIS A 39 10.98 -2.27 -4.19
C HIS A 39 11.42 -1.36 -5.35
N ALA A 40 12.64 -1.56 -5.84
CA ALA A 40 13.15 -0.77 -6.95
C ALA A 40 12.28 -0.92 -8.22
N PRO A 41 12.16 0.13 -9.06
CA PRO A 41 12.75 1.47 -8.92
C PRO A 41 11.82 2.47 -8.21
N LEU A 42 10.89 2.00 -7.38
CA LEU A 42 9.88 2.86 -6.76
C LEU A 42 10.53 3.86 -5.80
N TRP A 43 10.01 5.10 -5.76
CA TRP A 43 10.50 6.18 -4.88
C TRP A 43 12.01 6.50 -4.96
N GLY A 44 12.70 6.05 -6.01
CA GLY A 44 14.15 6.20 -6.13
C GLY A 44 14.95 5.09 -5.43
N THR A 45 14.30 4.03 -4.94
CA THR A 45 14.96 2.82 -4.43
C THR A 45 15.77 2.16 -5.55
N LYS A 46 16.99 1.73 -5.23
CA LYS A 46 17.87 0.99 -6.14
C LYS A 46 17.78 -0.50 -5.86
N VAL A 47 17.97 -1.30 -6.91
CA VAL A 47 18.02 -2.77 -6.80
C VAL A 47 19.11 -3.17 -5.81
N GLY A 48 18.75 -4.02 -4.84
CA GLY A 48 19.62 -4.49 -3.76
C GLY A 48 19.74 -3.52 -2.58
N ALA A 49 19.07 -2.37 -2.62
CA ALA A 49 19.03 -1.38 -1.53
C ALA A 49 17.63 -1.26 -0.89
N GLU A 50 16.71 -2.17 -1.24
CA GLU A 50 15.40 -2.28 -0.62
C GLU A 50 15.53 -2.49 0.88
N THR A 51 14.76 -1.76 1.67
CA THR A 51 14.76 -1.85 3.13
C THR A 51 13.35 -2.08 3.62
N ALA A 52 13.17 -3.09 4.45
CA ALA A 52 11.92 -3.29 5.19
C ALA A 52 11.87 -2.28 6.34
N VAL A 53 10.98 -1.30 6.23
CA VAL A 53 10.84 -0.22 7.21
C VAL A 53 9.69 -0.55 8.16
N PRO A 54 9.88 -0.48 9.50
CA PRO A 54 8.79 -0.72 10.45
C PRO A 54 7.58 0.20 10.21
N ALA A 55 6.38 -0.35 10.29
CA ALA A 55 5.12 0.38 10.05
C ALA A 55 5.00 1.71 10.83
N PRO A 56 5.36 1.80 12.13
CA PRO A 56 5.34 3.07 12.86
C PRO A 56 6.29 4.12 12.28
N GLU A 57 7.45 3.70 11.75
CA GLU A 57 8.41 4.60 11.13
C GLU A 57 7.88 5.12 9.79
N VAL A 58 7.28 4.25 8.97
CA VAL A 58 6.61 4.67 7.73
C VAL A 58 5.50 5.70 8.01
N ARG A 59 4.69 5.50 9.06
CA ARG A 59 3.67 6.48 9.47
C ARG A 59 4.28 7.85 9.79
N ARG A 60 5.42 7.89 10.50
CA ARG A 60 6.13 9.14 10.81
C ARG A 60 6.66 9.82 9.55
N GLN A 61 7.22 9.06 8.62
CA GLN A 61 7.72 9.60 7.35
C GLN A 61 6.60 10.17 6.49
N LEU A 62 5.51 9.42 6.32
CA LEU A 62 4.32 9.87 5.59
C LEU A 62 3.69 11.11 6.25
N ALA A 63 3.58 11.15 7.58
CA ALA A 63 3.02 12.30 8.29
C ALA A 63 3.82 13.59 8.05
N ARG A 64 5.15 13.49 7.83
CA ARG A 64 5.98 14.63 7.44
C ARG A 64 5.74 15.00 5.98
N ALA A 65 5.72 14.02 5.07
CA ALA A 65 5.50 14.25 3.65
C ALA A 65 4.13 14.90 3.36
N LEU A 66 3.07 14.44 4.05
CA LEU A 66 1.70 14.91 3.86
C LEU A 66 1.44 16.34 4.41
N LYS A 67 2.38 16.93 5.17
CA LYS A 67 2.28 18.36 5.54
C LYS A 67 2.41 19.29 4.34
N VAL A 68 3.15 18.86 3.32
CA VAL A 68 3.47 19.66 2.13
C VAL A 68 2.97 19.02 0.83
N GLY A 69 2.67 17.73 0.86
CA GLY A 69 2.13 16.97 -0.26
C GLY A 69 0.69 16.51 -0.04
N ARG A 70 -0.05 16.37 -1.12
CA ARG A 70 -1.31 15.62 -1.17
C ARG A 70 -1.14 14.44 -2.10
N VAL A 71 -1.76 13.33 -1.74
CA VAL A 71 -1.78 12.12 -2.55
C VAL A 71 -3.22 11.84 -2.95
N ALA A 72 -3.46 11.70 -4.25
CA ALA A 72 -4.68 11.12 -4.79
C ALA A 72 -4.36 9.74 -5.38
N ARG A 73 -5.37 8.87 -5.42
CA ARG A 73 -5.29 7.54 -6.04
C ARG A 73 -6.41 7.41 -7.04
N ASP A 74 -6.13 6.80 -8.17
CA ASP A 74 -7.12 6.42 -9.18
C ASP A 74 -6.73 5.10 -9.85
N ASP A 75 -7.59 4.63 -10.76
CA ASP A 75 -7.38 3.41 -11.55
C ASP A 75 -7.15 2.18 -10.64
N MET A 76 -7.92 2.12 -9.55
CA MET A 76 -7.72 1.11 -8.52
C MET A 76 -8.23 -0.25 -8.97
N HIS A 77 -7.39 -1.27 -8.80
CA HIS A 77 -7.74 -2.65 -9.04
C HIS A 77 -7.31 -3.52 -7.86
N LEU A 78 -8.07 -4.57 -7.56
CA LEU A 78 -7.88 -5.42 -6.40
C LEU A 78 -7.81 -6.90 -6.82
N ALA A 79 -6.90 -7.64 -6.20
CA ALA A 79 -6.94 -9.10 -6.20
C ALA A 79 -6.82 -9.64 -4.78
N LEU A 80 -7.52 -10.74 -4.50
CA LEU A 80 -7.39 -11.48 -3.24
C LEU A 80 -6.71 -12.80 -3.51
N HIS A 81 -5.70 -13.14 -2.71
CA HIS A 81 -5.06 -14.44 -2.79
C HIS A 81 -6.07 -15.55 -2.45
N PRO A 82 -6.04 -16.74 -3.10
CA PRO A 82 -7.00 -17.81 -2.84
C PRO A 82 -7.06 -18.24 -1.36
N ASP A 83 -5.93 -18.21 -0.68
CA ASP A 83 -5.82 -18.57 0.75
C ASP A 83 -6.33 -17.45 1.69
N ARG A 84 -6.71 -16.30 1.13
CA ARG A 84 -7.28 -15.12 1.82
C ARG A 84 -6.36 -14.47 2.88
N ASP A 85 -5.09 -14.82 2.86
CA ASP A 85 -4.01 -14.31 3.70
C ASP A 85 -3.22 -13.19 3.03
N ALA A 86 -3.45 -12.91 1.75
CA ALA A 86 -2.88 -11.77 1.06
C ALA A 86 -3.89 -11.05 0.15
N LEU A 87 -3.65 -9.76 -0.07
CA LEU A 87 -4.43 -8.89 -0.94
C LEU A 87 -3.49 -7.99 -1.73
N ALA A 88 -3.80 -7.78 -3.01
CA ALA A 88 -3.09 -6.87 -3.87
C ALA A 88 -3.97 -5.68 -4.26
N LEU A 89 -3.40 -4.48 -4.27
CA LEU A 89 -4.03 -3.27 -4.79
C LEU A 89 -3.11 -2.65 -5.83
N PHE A 90 -3.51 -2.63 -7.09
CA PHE A 90 -2.92 -1.74 -8.09
C PHE A 90 -3.62 -0.40 -8.06
N PHE A 91 -2.87 0.69 -8.17
CA PHE A 91 -3.41 2.04 -8.35
C PHE A 91 -2.35 3.01 -8.84
N ARG A 92 -2.78 4.16 -9.37
CA ARG A 92 -1.87 5.25 -9.72
C ARG A 92 -1.88 6.31 -8.64
N VAL A 93 -0.72 6.54 -8.04
CA VAL A 93 -0.49 7.60 -7.07
C VAL A 93 -0.24 8.91 -7.80
N LYS A 94 -1.11 9.91 -7.59
CA LYS A 94 -0.93 11.28 -8.03
C LYS A 94 -0.44 12.14 -6.87
N ALA A 95 0.85 12.46 -6.87
CA ALA A 95 1.46 13.35 -5.89
C ALA A 95 1.30 14.82 -6.32
N ARG A 96 0.77 15.64 -5.41
CA ARG A 96 0.49 17.08 -5.59
C ARG A 96 1.11 17.87 -4.46
N LEU A 97 1.39 19.16 -4.68
CA LEU A 97 1.68 20.08 -3.57
C LEU A 97 0.38 20.44 -2.85
N ALA A 98 0.40 20.55 -1.52
CA ALA A 98 -0.81 20.69 -0.72
C ALA A 98 -1.64 21.96 -1.01
N PHE A 99 -1.01 22.99 -1.59
CA PHE A 99 -1.61 24.30 -1.84
C PHE A 99 -1.81 24.60 -3.33
N LEU A 100 -1.41 23.70 -4.24
CA LEU A 100 -1.50 23.91 -5.69
C LEU A 100 -2.22 22.74 -6.35
N PRO A 101 -3.16 22.99 -7.29
CA PRO A 101 -3.89 21.93 -8.00
C PRO A 101 -3.04 21.27 -9.11
N ILE A 102 -1.71 21.25 -8.96
CA ILE A 102 -0.78 20.73 -9.97
C ILE A 102 -0.29 19.36 -9.54
N THR A 103 -0.48 18.37 -10.41
CA THR A 103 0.09 17.03 -10.21
C THR A 103 1.56 17.05 -10.62
N LEU A 104 2.45 16.82 -9.66
CA LEU A 104 3.89 16.80 -9.90
C LEU A 104 4.34 15.48 -10.51
N ARG A 105 3.73 14.38 -10.07
CA ARG A 105 4.11 13.04 -10.50
C ARG A 105 2.93 12.09 -10.40
N THR A 106 2.81 11.22 -11.40
CA THR A 106 1.93 10.05 -11.37
C THR A 106 2.82 8.81 -11.32
N ILE A 107 2.57 7.94 -10.34
CA ILE A 107 3.36 6.73 -10.12
C ILE A 107 2.39 5.55 -10.06
N PRO A 108 2.35 4.70 -11.08
CA PRO A 108 1.57 3.49 -11.06
C PRO A 108 2.35 2.43 -10.26
N LEU A 109 1.67 1.78 -9.32
CA LEU A 109 2.28 0.81 -8.42
C LEU A 109 1.28 -0.25 -7.97
N VAL A 110 1.80 -1.35 -7.43
CA VAL A 110 1.01 -2.37 -6.75
C VAL A 110 1.46 -2.52 -5.30
N PHE A 111 0.49 -2.54 -4.39
CA PHE A 111 0.66 -2.94 -3.01
C PHE A 111 0.35 -4.42 -2.89
N VAL A 112 1.21 -5.16 -2.21
CA VAL A 112 0.97 -6.54 -1.83
C VAL A 112 0.94 -6.60 -0.31
N VAL A 113 -0.24 -6.72 0.25
CA VAL A 113 -0.48 -6.81 1.69
C VAL A 113 -0.56 -8.28 2.06
N LYS A 114 0.32 -8.73 2.94
CA LYS A 114 0.28 -10.08 3.52
C LYS A 114 -0.11 -10.00 4.98
N ALA A 115 -1.02 -10.86 5.39
CA ALA A 115 -1.46 -11.00 6.76
C ALA A 115 -1.16 -12.40 7.29
N THR A 116 -1.18 -12.53 8.61
CA THR A 116 -1.03 -13.81 9.30
C THR A 116 -2.08 -13.93 10.40
N GLN A 117 -2.48 -15.16 10.70
CA GLN A 117 -3.39 -15.44 11.79
C GLN A 117 -2.62 -15.35 13.11
N THR A 118 -3.12 -14.55 14.05
CA THR A 118 -2.60 -14.44 15.42
C THR A 118 -3.69 -14.87 16.41
N ASP A 119 -3.34 -14.93 17.70
CA ASP A 119 -4.29 -15.23 18.78
C ASP A 119 -5.45 -14.22 18.84
N GLU A 120 -5.21 -12.99 18.39
CA GLU A 120 -6.20 -11.92 18.36
C GLU A 120 -6.89 -11.75 16.98
N GLY A 121 -6.67 -12.69 16.07
CA GLY A 121 -7.21 -12.68 14.71
C GLY A 121 -6.17 -12.35 13.63
N LEU A 122 -6.66 -12.09 12.43
CA LEU A 122 -5.82 -11.78 11.27
C LEU A 122 -5.15 -10.41 11.45
N ARG A 123 -3.84 -10.32 11.18
CA ARG A 123 -3.04 -9.09 11.28
C ARG A 123 -2.11 -8.93 10.08
N ILE A 124 -1.97 -7.71 9.58
CA ILE A 124 -1.01 -7.39 8.51
C ILE A 124 0.40 -7.59 9.04
N ARG A 125 1.19 -8.36 8.30
CA ARG A 125 2.59 -8.66 8.62
C ARG A 125 3.54 -7.91 7.71
N THR A 126 3.24 -7.82 6.41
CA THR A 126 4.08 -7.08 5.47
C THR A 126 3.23 -6.35 4.44
N VAL A 127 3.76 -5.23 3.97
CA VAL A 127 3.27 -4.50 2.82
C VAL A 127 4.44 -4.29 1.85
N ASP A 128 4.34 -4.84 0.65
CA ASP A 128 5.35 -4.65 -0.39
C ASP A 128 4.79 -3.69 -1.45
N GLU A 129 5.55 -2.65 -1.79
CA GLU A 129 5.21 -1.74 -2.89
C GLU A 129 6.13 -2.00 -4.08
N TRP A 130 5.54 -2.25 -5.26
CA TRP A 130 6.27 -2.47 -6.49
C TRP A 130 5.84 -1.49 -7.57
N ALA A 131 6.77 -1.07 -8.42
CA ALA A 131 6.42 -0.37 -9.65
C ALA A 131 5.66 -1.33 -10.58
N ALA A 132 4.51 -0.89 -11.06
CA ALA A 132 3.71 -1.62 -12.04
C ALA A 132 3.06 -0.60 -12.96
N ALA A 133 3.24 -0.72 -14.28
CA ALA A 133 2.73 0.26 -15.22
C ALA A 133 1.19 0.23 -15.37
N ASP A 134 0.60 -0.96 -15.20
CA ASP A 134 -0.80 -1.28 -15.42
C ASP A 134 -1.20 -2.53 -14.60
N PRO A 135 -2.48 -2.92 -14.55
CA PRO A 135 -2.92 -4.11 -13.83
C PRO A 135 -2.25 -5.41 -14.28
N GLU A 136 -1.85 -5.55 -15.55
CA GLU A 136 -1.21 -6.77 -16.05
C GLU A 136 0.28 -6.84 -15.61
N ALA A 137 0.97 -5.71 -15.55
CA ALA A 137 2.27 -5.60 -14.90
C ALA A 137 2.17 -5.89 -13.40
N ALA A 138 1.11 -5.41 -12.73
CA ALA A 138 0.86 -5.74 -11.33
C ALA A 138 0.63 -7.24 -11.15
N ARG A 139 -0.17 -7.89 -12.01
CA ARG A 139 -0.36 -9.35 -11.99
C ARG A 139 0.95 -10.10 -12.12
N ARG A 140 1.84 -9.69 -13.03
CA ARG A 140 3.17 -10.28 -13.19
C ARG A 140 3.99 -10.18 -11.91
N VAL A 141 3.99 -9.03 -11.22
CA VAL A 141 4.64 -8.90 -9.91
C VAL A 141 4.11 -9.92 -8.91
N LEU A 142 2.79 -10.12 -8.83
CA LEU A 142 2.18 -11.08 -7.90
C LEU A 142 2.64 -12.52 -8.19
N VAL A 143 2.70 -12.90 -9.46
CA VAL A 143 3.12 -14.25 -9.87
C VAL A 143 4.62 -14.45 -9.66
N GLU A 144 5.44 -13.53 -10.16
CA GLU A 144 6.90 -13.67 -10.21
C GLU A 144 7.58 -13.49 -8.84
N HIS A 145 7.07 -12.57 -8.01
CA HIS A 145 7.70 -12.21 -6.73
C HIS A 145 6.94 -12.70 -5.50
N HIS A 146 5.64 -12.98 -5.64
CA HIS A 146 4.80 -13.35 -4.50
C HIS A 146 4.20 -14.75 -4.62
N ALA A 147 4.54 -15.51 -5.68
CA ALA A 147 4.08 -16.88 -5.92
C ALA A 147 2.55 -17.02 -6.01
N TRP A 148 1.85 -15.97 -6.47
CA TRP A 148 0.42 -16.05 -6.71
C TRP A 148 0.10 -16.91 -7.93
N PRO A 149 -1.10 -17.50 -8.02
CA PRO A 149 -1.51 -18.28 -9.20
C PRO A 149 -1.43 -17.46 -10.49
N ALA A 150 -1.05 -18.09 -11.59
CA ALA A 150 -0.87 -17.44 -12.89
C ALA A 150 -2.17 -16.79 -13.41
N GLU A 151 -3.32 -17.38 -13.07
CA GLU A 151 -4.66 -16.95 -13.41
C GLU A 151 -5.20 -15.80 -12.54
N THR A 152 -4.41 -15.27 -11.60
CA THR A 152 -4.79 -14.12 -10.77
C THR A 152 -5.29 -12.96 -11.65
N LYS A 153 -6.42 -12.37 -11.27
CA LYS A 153 -6.96 -11.18 -11.93
C LYS A 153 -7.10 -10.05 -10.93
N LEU A 154 -6.63 -8.86 -11.32
CA LEU A 154 -6.92 -7.64 -10.61
C LEU A 154 -8.19 -7.03 -11.21
N GLU A 155 -9.26 -7.00 -10.43
CA GLU A 155 -10.56 -6.48 -10.85
C GLU A 155 -10.70 -5.00 -10.47
N PRO A 156 -11.38 -4.17 -11.27
CA PRO A 156 -11.64 -2.78 -10.91
C PRO A 156 -12.29 -2.67 -9.53
N TYR A 157 -11.81 -1.73 -8.73
CA TYR A 157 -12.23 -1.58 -7.34
C TYR A 157 -12.36 -0.10 -6.97
N VAL A 158 -13.38 0.25 -6.20
CA VAL A 158 -13.55 1.59 -5.65
C VAL A 158 -13.44 1.49 -4.13
N GLY A 159 -12.31 1.95 -3.59
CA GLY A 159 -12.02 2.03 -2.16
C GLY A 159 -10.81 2.92 -1.91
N PHE A 160 -10.31 3.02 -0.67
CA PHE A 160 -9.07 3.76 -0.35
C PHE A 160 -9.01 5.24 -0.75
N GLY A 161 -10.15 5.94 -0.76
CA GLY A 161 -10.20 7.34 -1.16
C GLY A 161 -9.96 7.56 -2.65
N ALA A 162 -10.13 6.51 -3.48
CA ALA A 162 -10.13 6.65 -4.93
C ALA A 162 -11.25 7.60 -5.39
N ALA A 163 -10.91 8.51 -6.29
CA ALA A 163 -11.91 9.08 -7.19
C ALA A 163 -12.07 8.07 -8.34
N SER A 164 -13.30 7.62 -8.57
CA SER A 164 -13.70 6.75 -9.68
C SER A 164 -13.14 7.21 -11.02
#